data_AF-A0A7X8VEC7-F1
#
_entry.id   AF-A0A7X8VEC7-F1
#
_cell.length_a   1.000
_cell.length_b   1.000
_cell.length_c   1.000
_cell.angle_alpha   90.00
_cell.angle_beta   90.00
_cell.angle_gamma   90.00
#
_symmetry.space_group_name_H-M   'P 1'
#
loop_
_entity.id
_entity.type
_entity.pdbx_description
1 polymer ?
#
loop_
_entity_poly.entity_id
_entity_poly.type
_entity_poly.pdbx_seq_one_letter_code
_entity_poly.pdbx_strand_id
1 'polypeptide(L)'
;MKRNFLHLSDIHYLIDYSKCNSFYAEIFKESTPAVEQIRSLVKDMDFSDIDFVLISGDLTENGDVNDYKRLKTLLEEVFDNTPMIVTLGNHDNIREFKKGWLGSDDINDNAYNVLVNEAGINIISLDSSSETYPDGI
;
A
#
# COMPACT_ATOMS: atom_id res chain seq x y z
N MET A 1 -20.58 -2.25 -19.48
CA MET A 1 -19.40 -1.40 -19.73
C MET A 1 -18.20 -2.18 -19.26
N LYS A 2 -17.09 -2.19 -20.01
CA LYS A 2 -15.84 -2.83 -19.54
C LYS A 2 -15.25 -1.97 -18.42
N ARG A 3 -14.65 -2.60 -17.42
CA ARG A 3 -13.89 -1.94 -16.34
C ARG A 3 -12.48 -2.46 -16.35
N ASN A 4 -11.51 -1.58 -16.15
CA ASN A 4 -10.10 -1.94 -16.07
C ASN A 4 -9.56 -1.44 -14.73
N PHE A 5 -8.84 -2.30 -14.02
CA PHE A 5 -8.17 -1.94 -12.79
C PHE A 5 -6.77 -2.51 -12.77
N LEU A 6 -5.88 -1.87 -12.02
CA LEU A 6 -4.58 -2.43 -11.69
C LEU A 6 -4.65 -3.11 -10.33
N HIS A 7 -3.89 -4.19 -10.17
CA HIS A 7 -3.79 -4.90 -8.89
C HIS A 7 -2.31 -5.15 -8.58
N LEU A 8 -1.90 -4.66 -7.41
CA LEU A 8 -0.55 -4.73 -6.88
C LEU A 8 -0.61 -5.31 -5.46
N SER A 9 0.53 -5.80 -4.97
CA SER A 9 0.67 -6.35 -3.62
C SER A 9 2.14 -6.26 -3.18
N ASP A 10 2.39 -6.36 -1.88
CA ASP A 10 3.71 -6.63 -1.31
C ASP A 10 4.76 -5.59 -1.74
N ILE A 11 4.46 -4.31 -1.48
CA ILE A 11 5.35 -3.20 -1.84
C ILE A 11 6.53 -3.11 -0.86
N HIS A 12 6.30 -3.41 0.42
CA HIS A 12 7.31 -3.37 1.49
C HIS A 12 8.15 -2.08 1.45
N TYR A 13 7.48 -0.94 1.34
CA TYR A 13 8.15 0.35 1.25
C TYR A 13 8.74 0.78 2.60
N LEU A 14 9.95 1.35 2.56
CA LEU A 14 10.52 2.18 3.62
C LEU A 14 11.25 3.38 2.98
N ILE A 15 11.20 4.53 3.64
CA ILE A 15 12.05 5.67 3.30
C ILE A 15 13.53 5.31 3.52
N ASP A 16 13.80 4.60 4.62
CA ASP A 16 15.14 4.19 5.02
C ASP A 16 15.10 2.77 5.58
N TYR A 17 15.40 1.81 4.70
CA TYR A 17 15.46 0.39 5.04
C TYR A 17 16.50 0.07 6.12
N SER A 18 17.49 0.94 6.38
CA SER A 18 18.49 0.71 7.45
C SER A 18 17.90 0.73 8.86
N LYS A 19 16.72 1.35 9.03
CA LYS A 19 16.03 1.47 10.33
C LYS A 19 15.18 0.26 10.70
N CYS A 20 14.88 -0.61 9.74
CA CYS A 20 14.13 -1.83 9.98
C CYS A 20 15.08 -3.02 10.07
N ASN A 21 14.96 -3.79 11.16
CA ASN A 21 15.75 -5.00 11.39
C ASN A 21 14.92 -6.24 11.06
N SER A 22 14.53 -6.36 9.79
CA SER A 22 13.83 -7.53 9.25
C SER A 22 14.61 -8.14 8.09
N PHE A 23 14.37 -9.43 7.82
CA PHE A 23 14.99 -10.15 6.70
C PHE A 23 14.74 -9.43 5.36
N TYR A 24 13.52 -8.98 5.14
CA TYR A 24 13.13 -8.25 3.93
C TYR A 24 13.83 -6.90 3.82
N ALA A 25 13.96 -6.16 4.92
CA ALA A 25 14.66 -4.88 4.90
C ALA A 25 16.14 -5.01 4.49
N GLU A 26 16.82 -6.11 4.85
CA GLU A 26 18.20 -6.37 4.38
C GLU A 26 18.28 -6.59 2.87
N ILE A 27 17.31 -7.31 2.29
CA ILE A 27 17.25 -7.56 0.85
C ILE A 27 16.94 -6.26 0.09
N PHE A 28 16.00 -5.46 0.60
CA PHE A 28 15.53 -4.26 -0.09
C PHE A 28 16.55 -3.11 -0.07
N LYS A 29 17.48 -3.07 0.89
CA LYS A 29 18.60 -2.08 0.91
C LYS A 29 19.42 -2.08 -0.37
N GLU A 30 19.66 -3.26 -0.92
CA GLU A 30 20.51 -3.46 -2.10
C GLU A 30 19.69 -3.55 -3.40
N SER A 31 18.36 -3.39 -3.30
CA SER A 31 17.43 -3.52 -4.42
C SER A 31 17.02 -2.16 -4.97
N THR A 32 16.54 -2.13 -6.23
CA THR A 32 15.81 -0.98 -6.74
C THR A 32 14.58 -0.72 -5.86
N PRO A 33 14.34 0.51 -5.37
CA PRO A 33 13.17 0.80 -4.55
C PRO A 33 11.87 0.36 -5.23
N ALA A 34 10.95 -0.26 -4.47
CA ALA A 34 9.73 -0.85 -5.02
C ALA A 34 8.90 0.13 -5.87
N VAL A 35 8.78 1.38 -5.42
CA VAL A 35 8.08 2.45 -6.16
C VAL A 35 8.72 2.71 -7.53
N GLU A 36 10.05 2.66 -7.66
CA GLU A 36 10.73 2.86 -8.94
C GLU A 36 10.56 1.67 -9.87
N GLN A 37 10.45 0.45 -9.32
CA GLN A 37 10.06 -0.73 -10.10
C GLN A 37 8.63 -0.58 -10.63
N ILE A 38 7.67 -0.18 -9.79
CA ILE A 38 6.28 0.06 -10.18
C ILE A 38 6.23 1.15 -11.26
N ARG A 39 6.91 2.29 -11.04
CA ARG A 39 7.00 3.40 -12.00
C ARG A 39 7.49 2.93 -13.37
N SER A 40 8.52 2.09 -13.40
CA SER A 40 9.05 1.52 -14.64
C SER A 40 8.06 0.59 -15.35
N LEU A 41 7.31 -0.22 -14.59
CA LEU A 41 6.32 -1.16 -15.13
C LEU A 41 5.12 -0.44 -15.76
N VAL A 42 4.70 0.68 -15.19
CA VAL A 42 3.50 1.41 -15.63
C VAL A 42 3.81 2.64 -16.49
N LYS A 43 5.08 2.90 -16.81
CA LYS A 43 5.54 4.14 -17.48
C LYS A 43 4.84 4.43 -18.83
N ASP A 44 4.41 3.40 -19.54
CA ASP A 44 3.79 3.49 -20.86
C ASP A 44 2.27 3.26 -20.80
N MET A 45 1.69 3.14 -19.59
CA MET A 45 0.25 2.97 -19.40
C MET A 45 -0.47 4.32 -19.51
N ASP A 46 -1.66 4.30 -20.12
CA ASP A 46 -2.60 5.41 -20.07
C ASP A 46 -3.55 5.23 -18.88
N PHE A 47 -3.33 6.02 -17.83
CA PHE A 47 -4.15 5.95 -16.61
C PHE A 47 -5.59 6.46 -16.82
N SER A 48 -5.88 7.17 -17.92
CA SER A 48 -7.26 7.55 -18.24
C SER A 48 -8.17 6.35 -18.56
N ASP A 49 -7.57 5.20 -18.88
CA ASP A 49 -8.26 3.92 -19.12
C ASP A 49 -8.33 3.02 -17.89
N ILE A 50 -7.80 3.44 -16.73
CA ILE A 50 -7.80 2.68 -15.47
C ILE A 50 -8.82 3.30 -14.51
N ASP A 51 -9.84 2.53 -14.12
CA ASP A 51 -10.89 3.01 -13.24
C ASP A 51 -10.39 3.16 -11.78
N PHE A 52 -9.54 2.25 -11.30
CA PHE A 52 -8.96 2.26 -9.96
C PHE A 52 -7.74 1.32 -9.84
N VAL A 53 -6.97 1.47 -8.75
CA VAL A 53 -5.86 0.60 -8.36
C VAL A 53 -6.20 -0.11 -7.05
N LEU A 54 -5.99 -1.42 -7.02
CA LEU A 54 -6.08 -2.25 -5.83
C LEU A 54 -4.68 -2.55 -5.30
N ILE A 55 -4.44 -2.37 -4.00
CA ILE A 55 -3.20 -2.76 -3.34
C ILE A 55 -3.51 -3.71 -2.18
N SER A 56 -3.13 -4.98 -2.32
CA SER A 56 -3.60 -6.06 -1.44
C SER A 56 -2.74 -6.37 -0.21
N GLY A 57 -2.13 -5.35 0.40
CA GLY A 57 -1.39 -5.49 1.66
C GLY A 57 0.12 -5.36 1.51
N ASP A 58 0.79 -5.45 2.66
CA ASP A 58 2.23 -5.24 2.86
C ASP A 58 2.70 -3.97 2.13
N LEU A 59 2.02 -2.87 2.45
CA LEU A 59 2.32 -1.55 1.89
C LEU A 59 3.73 -1.12 2.33
N THR A 60 4.03 -1.33 3.61
CA THR A 60 5.33 -1.02 4.22
C THR A 60 5.96 -2.23 4.89
N GLU A 61 7.26 -2.16 5.17
CA GLU A 61 7.99 -3.16 5.93
C GLU A 61 8.14 -2.72 7.40
N ASN A 62 7.05 -2.84 8.19
CA ASN A 62 6.97 -2.29 9.55
C ASN A 62 7.20 -0.77 9.60
N GLY A 63 6.59 -0.02 8.66
CA GLY A 63 6.82 1.41 8.48
C GLY A 63 6.17 2.30 9.54
N ASP A 64 6.69 3.52 9.68
CA ASP A 64 6.13 4.59 10.52
C ASP A 64 5.15 5.51 9.76
N VAL A 65 4.54 6.48 10.48
CA VAL A 65 3.66 7.50 9.87
C VAL A 65 4.24 8.13 8.59
N ASN A 66 5.54 8.43 8.57
CA ASN A 66 6.18 9.09 7.44
C ASN A 66 6.36 8.14 6.26
N ASP A 67 6.68 6.87 6.51
CA ASP A 67 6.77 5.85 5.46
C ASP A 67 5.44 5.73 4.72
N TYR A 68 4.31 5.61 5.44
CA TYR A 68 2.97 5.58 4.85
C TYR A 68 2.63 6.86 4.08
N LYS A 69 2.90 8.04 4.65
CA LYS A 69 2.65 9.34 3.98
C LYS A 69 3.43 9.45 2.68
N ARG A 70 4.71 9.06 2.73
CA ARG A 70 5.61 9.16 1.58
C ARG A 70 5.22 8.17 0.50
N LEU A 71 4.92 6.92 0.87
CA LEU A 71 4.44 5.91 -0.06
C LEU A 71 3.18 6.37 -0.78
N LYS A 72 2.17 6.83 -0.04
CA LYS A 72 0.92 7.32 -0.62
C LYS A 72 1.17 8.41 -1.65
N THR A 73 1.96 9.43 -1.31
CA THR A 73 2.31 10.54 -2.21
C THR A 73 2.98 10.03 -3.49
N LEU A 74 3.95 9.11 -3.34
CA LEU A 74 4.67 8.54 -4.48
C LEU A 74 3.76 7.72 -5.40
N LEU A 75 2.83 6.94 -4.83
CA LEU A 75 1.89 6.14 -5.62
C LEU A 75 0.82 7.00 -6.29
N GLU A 76 0.33 8.06 -5.64
CA GLU A 76 -0.55 9.06 -6.26
C GLU A 76 0.11 9.69 -7.49
N GLU A 77 1.41 10.02 -7.43
CA GLU A 77 2.18 10.49 -8.59
C GLU A 77 2.35 9.42 -9.67
N VAL A 78 2.65 8.17 -9.27
CA VAL A 78 2.88 7.06 -10.22
C VAL A 78 1.60 6.68 -10.96
N PHE A 79 0.44 6.76 -10.32
CA PHE A 79 -0.86 6.37 -10.89
C PHE A 79 -1.69 7.57 -11.39
N ASP A 80 -1.09 8.75 -11.58
CA ASP A 80 -1.78 9.96 -12.03
C ASP A 80 -3.07 10.28 -11.24
N ASN A 81 -3.00 10.14 -9.92
CA ASN A 81 -4.12 10.31 -8.98
C ASN A 81 -5.32 9.37 -9.20
N THR A 82 -5.14 8.27 -9.94
CA THR A 82 -6.15 7.20 -10.07
C THR A 82 -6.56 6.71 -8.67
N PRO A 83 -7.87 6.53 -8.38
CA PRO A 83 -8.33 6.09 -7.08
C PRO A 83 -7.65 4.80 -6.60
N MET A 84 -7.07 4.83 -5.41
CA MET A 84 -6.43 3.68 -4.79
C MET A 84 -7.30 3.10 -3.67
N ILE A 85 -7.59 1.81 -3.74
CA ILE A 85 -8.21 1.03 -2.67
C ILE A 85 -7.18 0.04 -2.13
N VAL A 86 -6.88 0.14 -0.84
CA VAL A 86 -5.86 -0.68 -0.18
C VAL A 86 -6.46 -1.59 0.88
N THR A 87 -5.76 -2.68 1.19
CA THR A 87 -5.90 -3.42 2.45
C THR A 87 -4.56 -3.46 3.18
N LEU A 88 -4.57 -3.90 4.44
CA LEU A 88 -3.37 -4.09 5.25
C LEU A 88 -2.89 -5.53 5.19
N GLY A 89 -1.58 -5.70 5.08
CA GLY A 89 -0.91 -6.98 5.26
C GLY A 89 -0.30 -7.13 6.66
N ASN A 90 0.35 -8.26 6.91
CA ASN A 90 0.95 -8.59 8.20
C ASN A 90 2.20 -7.78 8.55
N HIS A 91 2.85 -7.14 7.58
CA HIS A 91 3.94 -6.18 7.82
C HIS A 91 3.45 -4.74 8.05
N ASP A 92 2.15 -4.49 7.85
CA ASP A 92 1.58 -3.18 8.07
C ASP A 92 1.21 -2.93 9.53
N ASN A 93 1.56 -1.74 10.04
CA ASN A 93 1.12 -1.29 11.35
C ASN A 93 -0.14 -0.44 11.22
N ILE A 94 -1.26 -0.92 11.76
CA ILE A 94 -2.56 -0.26 11.59
C ILE A 94 -2.63 1.16 12.17
N ARG A 95 -1.91 1.43 13.27
CA ARG A 95 -1.92 2.76 13.92
C ARG A 95 -1.12 3.76 13.10
N GLU A 96 0.04 3.35 12.63
CA GLU A 96 0.90 4.17 11.78
C GLU A 96 0.26 4.39 10.39
N PHE A 97 -0.40 3.37 9.84
CA PHE A 97 -1.22 3.47 8.63
C PHE A 97 -2.35 4.50 8.78
N LYS A 98 -3.16 4.42 9.85
CA LYS A 98 -4.27 5.38 10.05
C LYS A 98 -3.79 6.83 10.11
N LYS A 99 -2.69 7.09 10.81
CA LYS A 99 -2.10 8.44 10.91
C LYS A 99 -1.42 8.88 9.61
N GLY A 100 -0.73 7.96 8.96
CA GLY A 100 0.11 8.24 7.81
C GLY A 100 -0.66 8.28 6.50
N TRP A 101 -1.38 7.21 6.21
CA TRP A 101 -2.13 7.02 4.98
C TRP A 101 -3.49 7.72 4.97
N LEU A 102 -4.27 7.59 6.05
CA LEU A 102 -5.61 8.20 6.14
C LEU A 102 -5.58 9.62 6.68
N GLY A 103 -4.49 10.05 7.33
CA GLY A 103 -4.43 11.33 8.04
C GLY A 103 -5.38 11.39 9.23
N SER A 104 -5.73 10.24 9.80
CA SER A 104 -6.65 10.12 10.94
C SER A 104 -5.91 10.30 12.26
N ASP A 105 -6.49 11.07 13.18
CA ASP A 105 -6.04 11.14 14.57
C ASP A 105 -6.54 9.95 15.41
N ASP A 106 -7.32 9.04 14.83
CA ASP A 106 -7.77 7.81 15.49
C ASP A 106 -6.59 6.86 15.74
N ILE A 107 -6.24 6.72 17.01
CA ILE A 107 -5.16 5.85 17.48
C ILE A 107 -5.62 4.42 17.79
N ASN A 108 -6.91 4.10 17.58
CA ASN A 108 -7.42 2.75 17.82
C ASN A 108 -6.85 1.75 16.81
N ASP A 109 -6.62 0.53 17.25
CA ASP A 109 -6.10 -0.60 16.46
C ASP A 109 -7.22 -1.47 15.85
N ASN A 110 -8.45 -0.95 15.78
CA ASN A 110 -9.55 -1.62 15.09
C ASN A 110 -9.21 -1.85 13.62
N ALA A 111 -9.49 -3.06 13.13
CA ALA A 111 -9.27 -3.50 11.76
C ALA A 111 -9.79 -2.49 10.71
N TYR A 112 -8.99 -2.30 9.65
CA TYR A 112 -9.30 -1.41 8.54
C TYR A 112 -10.17 -2.12 7.49
N ASN A 113 -11.48 -2.13 7.71
CA ASN A 113 -12.44 -2.66 6.74
C ASN A 113 -13.18 -1.52 6.04
N VAL A 114 -13.17 -1.50 4.70
CA VAL A 114 -13.87 -0.46 3.91
C VAL A 114 -14.74 -1.05 2.82
N LEU A 115 -15.91 -0.44 2.62
CA LEU A 115 -16.78 -0.64 1.47
C LEU A 115 -16.76 0.65 0.65
N VAL A 116 -16.31 0.55 -0.60
CA VAL A 116 -16.24 1.66 -1.55
C VAL A 116 -17.04 1.29 -2.79
N ASN A 117 -17.81 2.24 -3.33
CA ASN A 117 -18.34 2.11 -4.68
C ASN A 117 -17.45 2.92 -5.62
N GLU A 118 -16.71 2.24 -6.49
CA GLU A 118 -15.83 2.89 -7.45
C GLU A 118 -16.17 2.44 -8.87
N ALA A 119 -16.30 3.40 -9.78
CA ALA A 119 -16.75 3.16 -11.16
C ALA A 119 -18.04 2.28 -11.28
N GLY A 120 -18.92 2.34 -10.28
CA GLY A 120 -20.15 1.54 -10.20
C GLY A 120 -19.95 0.08 -9.76
N ILE A 121 -18.77 -0.28 -9.25
CA ILE A 121 -18.46 -1.57 -8.62
C ILE A 121 -18.38 -1.39 -7.11
N ASN A 122 -19.03 -2.28 -6.35
CA ASN A 122 -18.82 -2.35 -4.90
C ASN A 122 -17.56 -3.16 -4.61
N ILE A 123 -16.59 -2.54 -3.96
CA ILE A 123 -15.32 -3.12 -3.56
C ILE A 123 -15.32 -3.19 -2.03
N ILE A 124 -15.07 -4.38 -1.49
CA ILE A 124 -14.92 -4.61 -0.06
C ILE A 124 -13.45 -4.92 0.19
N SER A 125 -12.77 -4.04 0.91
CA SER A 125 -11.42 -4.29 1.43
C SER A 125 -11.54 -4.79 2.86
N LEU A 126 -10.96 -5.96 3.12
CA LEU A 126 -10.98 -6.62 4.42
C LEU A 126 -9.56 -6.69 4.96
N ASP A 127 -9.39 -6.22 6.19
CA ASP A 127 -8.14 -6.28 6.91
C ASP A 127 -8.01 -7.66 7.57
N SER A 128 -7.15 -8.48 6.97
CA SER A 128 -6.75 -9.79 7.50
C SER A 128 -5.37 -9.74 8.18
N SER A 129 -4.84 -8.53 8.45
CA SER A 129 -3.52 -8.37 9.05
C SER A 129 -3.47 -8.99 10.45
N SER A 130 -2.30 -9.55 10.77
CA SER A 130 -1.99 -10.04 12.10
C SER A 130 -0.51 -9.84 12.37
N GLU A 131 -0.18 -8.84 13.18
CA GLU A 131 1.20 -8.58 13.64
C GLU A 131 1.78 -9.77 14.45
N THR A 132 0.96 -10.76 14.81
CA THR A 132 1.40 -11.93 15.59
C THR A 132 2.19 -12.94 14.75
N TYR A 133 1.98 -12.96 13.42
CA TYR A 133 2.62 -13.90 12.50
C TYR A 133 3.08 -13.18 11.21
N PRO A 134 4.07 -12.28 11.32
CA PRO A 134 4.52 -11.46 10.19
C PRO A 134 5.17 -12.27 9.07
N ASP A 135 5.58 -13.52 9.29
CA ASP A 135 6.17 -14.38 8.25
C ASP A 135 5.31 -15.63 7.96
N GLY A 136 4.04 -15.63 8.40
CA GLY A 136 3.12 -16.77 8.28
C GLY A 136 3.16 -17.77 9.45
N ILE A 137 2.41 -18.89 9.31
CA ILE A 137 2.35 -20.03 10.26
C ILE A 137 3.21 -21.18 9.73
#